data_AF-A0A947KIM3-F1
#
_entry.id   AF-A0A947KIM3-F1
#
_cell.length_a   1.000
_cell.length_b   1.000
_cell.length_c   1.000
_cell.angle_alpha   90.00
_cell.angle_beta   90.00
_cell.angle_gamma   90.00
#
_symmetry.space_group_name_H-M   'P 1'
#
loop_
_entity.id
_entity.type
_entity.pdbx_description
1 polymer ?
#
loop_
_entity_poly.entity_id
_entity_poly.type
_entity_poly.pdbx_seq_one_letter_code
_entity_poly.pdbx_strand_id
1 'polypeptide(L)'
;MNRSLSDLVNCVVRASDGDIGLVQQFYFNDYSWTIRYMVMNTVIWRPGRQVLISPVALNKPEWKARVFPVNLTKLQVQHSPNIDTAQPVSRQHEVELFKYYGWPVYWGSNPYVGIGYPVPTNLPSIAEEKKGLPEKSEDDPHLRSTDQVAGYHVQATDGEIGHVQDYIVDDETWTICYIVVNTRNWWPGKKVLVSPRWIERVSWEESKLFVDLSRESVRNSPEYDPSKPVSLDYEGRLFGHYGRKND
;
A
#
# COMPACT_ATOMS: atom_id res chain seq x y z
N MET A 1 -10.28 7.58 -6.25
CA MET A 1 -11.35 7.53 -5.21
C MET A 1 -10.78 6.86 -3.97
N ASN A 2 -11.13 7.36 -2.79
CA ASN A 2 -10.66 6.81 -1.52
C ASN A 2 -11.37 5.49 -1.16
N ARG A 3 -10.61 4.42 -0.96
CA ARG A 3 -11.08 3.04 -0.73
C ARG A 3 -10.31 2.36 0.39
N SER A 4 -10.99 1.53 1.17
CA SER A 4 -10.36 0.67 2.16
C SER A 4 -9.57 -0.46 1.47
N LEU A 5 -8.35 -0.73 1.94
CA LEU A 5 -7.60 -1.92 1.49
C LEU A 5 -8.21 -3.21 2.01
N SER A 6 -8.81 -3.20 3.21
CA SER A 6 -9.52 -4.37 3.76
C SER A 6 -10.68 -4.82 2.84
N ASP A 7 -11.30 -3.89 2.10
CA ASP A 7 -12.32 -4.21 1.09
C ASP A 7 -11.76 -4.94 -0.14
N LEU A 8 -10.44 -4.94 -0.34
CA LEU A 8 -9.75 -5.66 -1.42
C LEU A 8 -9.17 -7.00 -0.97
N VAL A 9 -8.86 -7.17 0.32
CA VAL A 9 -8.37 -8.44 0.86
C VAL A 9 -9.41 -9.54 0.61
N ASN A 10 -8.98 -10.71 0.17
CA ASN A 10 -9.78 -11.85 -0.28
C ASN A 10 -10.63 -11.61 -1.55
N CYS A 11 -10.39 -10.54 -2.32
CA CYS A 11 -10.94 -10.44 -3.67
C CYS A 11 -10.29 -11.48 -4.60
N VAL A 12 -11.06 -12.01 -5.54
CA VAL A 12 -10.56 -12.90 -6.60
C VAL A 12 -9.72 -12.10 -7.57
N VAL A 13 -8.46 -12.47 -7.73
CA VAL A 13 -7.60 -11.87 -8.75
C VAL A 13 -7.88 -12.58 -10.08
N ARG A 14 -8.30 -11.80 -11.08
CA ARG A 14 -8.71 -12.30 -12.40
C ARG A 14 -7.74 -11.84 -13.48
N ALA A 15 -7.02 -12.80 -14.06
CA ALA A 15 -6.25 -12.59 -15.27
C ALA A 15 -7.15 -12.50 -16.51
N SER A 16 -6.57 -12.11 -17.63
CA SER A 16 -7.24 -12.04 -18.94
C SER A 16 -7.82 -13.38 -19.41
N ASP A 17 -7.28 -14.50 -18.93
CA ASP A 17 -7.66 -15.89 -19.24
C ASP A 17 -8.25 -16.65 -18.03
N GLY A 18 -8.66 -15.91 -16.98
CA GLY A 18 -9.49 -16.39 -15.87
C GLY A 18 -8.87 -16.21 -14.48
N ASP A 19 -9.50 -16.82 -13.48
CA ASP A 19 -9.13 -16.59 -12.08
C ASP A 19 -7.79 -17.25 -11.71
N ILE A 20 -6.96 -16.53 -10.95
CA ILE A 20 -5.57 -16.93 -10.65
C ILE A 20 -5.23 -17.00 -9.17
N GLY A 21 -6.03 -16.39 -8.29
CA GLY A 21 -5.75 -16.39 -6.87
C GLY A 21 -6.63 -15.45 -6.07
N LEU A 22 -6.24 -15.19 -4.83
CA LEU A 22 -6.90 -14.22 -3.96
C LEU A 22 -5.90 -13.17 -3.50
N VAL A 23 -6.37 -11.92 -3.38
CA VAL A 23 -5.63 -10.85 -2.73
C VAL A 23 -5.40 -11.21 -1.27
N GLN A 24 -4.15 -11.20 -0.82
CA GLN A 24 -3.80 -11.49 0.56
C GLN A 24 -3.52 -10.22 1.35
N GLN A 25 -2.67 -9.35 0.81
CA GLN A 25 -2.23 -8.11 1.45
C GLN A 25 -1.56 -7.20 0.40
N PHE A 26 -1.06 -6.05 0.84
CA PHE A 26 -0.29 -5.14 -0.01
C PHE A 26 1.06 -4.83 0.62
N TYR A 27 2.02 -4.52 -0.23
CA TYR A 27 3.25 -3.87 0.16
C TYR A 27 3.23 -2.40 -0.23
N PHE A 28 3.66 -1.55 0.68
CA PHE A 28 3.79 -0.11 0.46
C PHE A 28 5.20 0.38 0.77
N ASN A 29 5.61 1.46 0.13
CA ASN A 29 6.87 2.13 0.43
C ASN A 29 6.65 3.11 1.61
N ASP A 30 7.42 2.98 2.69
CA ASP A 30 7.24 3.73 3.93
C ASP A 30 7.66 5.20 3.87
N TYR A 31 8.38 5.61 2.83
CA TYR A 31 8.71 7.01 2.57
C TYR A 31 7.59 7.73 1.80
N SER A 32 7.11 7.11 0.71
CA SER A 32 6.11 7.69 -0.20
C SER A 32 4.67 7.30 0.12
N TRP A 33 4.46 6.40 1.08
CA TRP A 33 3.14 5.85 1.44
C TRP A 33 2.34 5.36 0.23
N THR A 34 3.03 4.79 -0.77
CA THR A 34 2.42 4.33 -2.02
C THR A 34 2.50 2.81 -2.09
N ILE A 35 1.40 2.15 -2.50
CA ILE A 35 1.39 0.71 -2.74
C ILE A 35 2.33 0.40 -3.90
N ARG A 36 3.24 -0.55 -3.68
CA ARG A 36 4.19 -1.04 -4.69
C ARG A 36 3.83 -2.42 -5.20
N TYR A 37 3.18 -3.24 -4.37
CA TYR A 37 2.73 -4.56 -4.77
C TYR A 37 1.42 -4.94 -4.10
N MET A 38 0.56 -5.62 -4.86
CA MET A 38 -0.47 -6.50 -4.32
C MET A 38 0.14 -7.89 -4.16
N VAL A 39 0.03 -8.46 -2.96
CA VAL A 39 0.43 -9.84 -2.69
C VAL A 39 -0.77 -10.74 -2.94
N MET A 40 -0.65 -11.64 -3.91
CA MET A 40 -1.69 -12.61 -4.25
C MET A 40 -1.24 -14.01 -3.81
N ASN A 41 -2.15 -14.78 -3.20
CA ASN A 41 -1.95 -16.20 -3.00
C ASN A 41 -2.48 -17.00 -4.20
N THR A 42 -1.78 -18.06 -4.61
CA THR A 42 -2.20 -18.91 -5.76
C THR A 42 -3.01 -20.15 -5.31
N VAL A 43 -3.78 -20.03 -4.23
CA VAL A 43 -4.49 -21.15 -3.55
C VAL A 43 -5.32 -22.01 -4.52
N ILE A 44 -5.81 -21.41 -5.61
CA ILE A 44 -6.66 -22.07 -6.62
C ILE A 44 -5.93 -23.20 -7.38
N TRP A 45 -4.60 -23.13 -7.56
CA TRP A 45 -3.88 -24.10 -8.41
C TRP A 45 -2.45 -24.42 -7.96
N ARG A 46 -1.85 -23.65 -7.03
CA ARG A 46 -0.63 -23.99 -6.30
C ARG A 46 -0.69 -23.43 -4.87
N PRO A 47 -1.17 -24.21 -3.89
CA PRO A 47 -1.22 -23.79 -2.50
C PRO A 47 0.15 -23.37 -1.96
N GLY A 48 0.19 -22.34 -1.11
CA GLY A 48 1.39 -21.87 -0.42
C GLY A 48 2.31 -20.95 -1.22
N ARG A 49 2.08 -20.76 -2.53
CA ARG A 49 2.84 -19.80 -3.34
C ARG A 49 2.18 -18.42 -3.32
N GLN A 50 3.00 -17.40 -3.11
CA GLN A 50 2.62 -16.00 -3.17
C GLN A 50 3.26 -15.35 -4.42
N VAL A 51 2.58 -14.38 -5.01
CA VAL A 51 3.03 -13.64 -6.19
C VAL A 51 2.83 -12.14 -5.94
N LEU A 52 3.85 -11.35 -6.25
CA LEU A 52 3.78 -9.89 -6.22
C LEU A 52 3.28 -9.38 -7.58
N ILE A 53 2.23 -8.57 -7.55
CA ILE A 53 1.65 -7.93 -8.72
C ILE A 53 1.82 -6.42 -8.56
N SER A 54 2.54 -5.79 -9.49
CA SER A 54 2.76 -4.35 -9.50
C SER A 54 1.48 -3.57 -9.86
N PRO A 55 1.24 -2.37 -9.31
CA PRO A 55 0.16 -1.47 -9.69
C PRO A 55 -0.02 -1.25 -11.20
N VAL A 56 1.05 -1.31 -11.99
CA VAL A 56 0.96 -1.16 -13.46
C VAL A 56 0.16 -2.28 -14.14
N ALA A 57 0.01 -3.43 -13.48
CA ALA A 57 -0.78 -4.55 -13.96
C ALA A 57 -2.20 -4.58 -13.36
N LEU A 58 -2.54 -3.67 -12.45
CA LEU A 58 -3.84 -3.62 -11.78
C LEU A 58 -4.84 -2.84 -12.64
N ASN A 59 -6.03 -3.39 -12.84
CA ASN A 59 -7.17 -2.66 -13.40
C ASN A 59 -8.08 -2.16 -12.27
N LYS A 60 -9.15 -1.41 -12.62
CA LYS A 60 -10.12 -0.94 -11.62
C LYS A 60 -10.82 -2.14 -10.93
N PRO A 61 -10.80 -2.25 -9.59
CA PRO A 61 -11.47 -3.33 -8.88
C PRO A 61 -13.00 -3.33 -9.09
N GLU A 62 -13.59 -4.51 -9.22
CA GLU A 62 -15.03 -4.74 -9.26
C GLU A 62 -15.56 -4.98 -7.85
N TRP A 63 -15.68 -3.90 -7.06
CA TRP A 63 -15.98 -3.94 -5.62
C TRP A 63 -17.18 -4.82 -5.22
N LYS A 64 -18.29 -4.74 -5.97
CA LYS A 64 -19.50 -5.55 -5.69
C LYS A 64 -19.31 -7.03 -5.99
N ALA A 65 -18.56 -7.35 -7.04
CA ALA A 65 -18.29 -8.72 -7.44
C ALA A 65 -17.14 -9.35 -6.63
N ARG A 66 -16.41 -8.55 -5.84
CA ARG A 66 -15.21 -8.98 -5.11
C ARG A 66 -14.16 -9.58 -6.05
N VAL A 67 -14.03 -8.96 -7.22
CA VAL A 67 -13.06 -9.33 -8.26
C VAL A 67 -12.08 -8.19 -8.46
N PHE A 68 -10.81 -8.51 -8.60
CA PHE A 68 -9.74 -7.59 -8.92
C PHE A 68 -9.10 -8.02 -10.25
N PRO A 69 -9.52 -7.41 -11.38
CA PRO A 69 -8.95 -7.73 -12.68
C PRO A 69 -7.51 -7.23 -12.81
N VAL A 70 -6.66 -8.00 -13.49
CA VAL A 70 -5.26 -7.66 -13.78
C VAL A 70 -4.92 -7.89 -15.26
N ASN A 71 -4.03 -7.08 -15.80
CA ASN A 71 -3.53 -7.22 -17.18
C ASN A 71 -2.39 -8.24 -17.27
N LEU A 72 -2.66 -9.47 -16.83
CA LEU A 72 -1.75 -10.62 -16.88
C LEU A 72 -2.51 -11.85 -17.41
N THR A 73 -1.77 -12.90 -17.73
CA THR A 73 -2.28 -14.25 -18.03
C THR A 73 -1.94 -15.21 -16.89
N LYS A 74 -2.68 -16.32 -16.79
CA LYS A 74 -2.36 -17.44 -15.89
C LYS A 74 -0.94 -17.92 -16.08
N LEU A 75 -0.50 -18.05 -17.34
CA LEU A 75 0.83 -18.56 -17.67
C LEU A 75 1.93 -17.60 -17.19
N GLN A 76 1.75 -16.29 -17.36
CA GLN A 76 2.71 -15.30 -16.84
C GLN A 76 2.85 -15.40 -15.32
N VAL A 77 1.75 -15.55 -14.59
CA VAL A 77 1.76 -15.68 -13.12
C VAL A 77 2.38 -17.01 -12.68
N GLN A 78 2.13 -18.10 -13.41
CA GLN A 78 2.73 -19.42 -13.17
C GLN A 78 4.25 -19.42 -13.25
N HIS A 79 4.81 -18.69 -14.21
CA HIS A 79 6.24 -18.61 -14.47
C HIS A 79 6.92 -17.41 -13.80
N SER A 80 6.19 -16.64 -12.98
CA SER A 80 6.74 -15.53 -12.20
C SER A 80 7.97 -15.96 -11.39
N PRO A 81 8.97 -15.09 -11.17
CA PRO A 81 10.00 -15.31 -10.16
C PRO A 81 9.37 -15.62 -8.79
N ASN A 82 10.01 -16.51 -8.02
CA ASN A 82 9.57 -16.81 -6.66
C ASN A 82 10.13 -15.76 -5.71
N ILE A 83 9.31 -15.27 -4.79
CA ILE A 83 9.71 -14.28 -3.79
C ILE A 83 9.27 -14.82 -2.44
N ASP A 84 10.20 -14.92 -1.51
CA ASP A 84 9.87 -15.18 -0.12
C ASP A 84 9.30 -13.89 0.49
N THR A 85 7.97 -13.80 0.51
CA THR A 85 7.24 -12.65 1.06
C THR A 85 7.23 -12.63 2.60
N ALA A 86 7.84 -13.61 3.27
CA ALA A 86 8.16 -13.50 4.69
C ALA A 86 9.44 -12.69 4.94
N GLN A 87 10.27 -12.48 3.91
CA GLN A 87 11.44 -11.62 3.94
C GLN A 87 11.15 -10.26 3.30
N PRO A 88 11.90 -9.20 3.63
CA PRO A 88 11.88 -7.96 2.87
C PRO A 88 12.12 -8.25 1.38
N VAL A 89 11.37 -7.58 0.50
CA VAL A 89 11.61 -7.72 -0.94
C VAL A 89 12.91 -7.00 -1.26
N SER A 90 13.92 -7.77 -1.66
CA SER A 90 15.19 -7.20 -2.09
C SER A 90 15.06 -6.43 -3.39
N ARG A 91 15.96 -5.46 -3.57
CA ARG A 91 16.05 -4.73 -4.82
C ARG A 91 16.34 -5.64 -6.03
N GLN A 92 17.06 -6.72 -5.81
CA GLN A 92 17.35 -7.70 -6.86
C GLN A 92 16.10 -8.47 -7.27
N HIS A 93 15.24 -8.84 -6.31
CA HIS A 93 13.94 -9.47 -6.60
C HIS A 93 13.06 -8.54 -7.42
N GLU A 94 13.01 -7.24 -7.08
CA GLU A 94 12.25 -6.26 -7.88
C GLU A 94 12.80 -6.16 -9.31
N VAL A 95 14.12 -6.08 -9.50
CA VAL A 95 14.75 -6.06 -10.83
C VAL A 95 14.39 -7.30 -11.64
N GLU A 96 14.44 -8.48 -11.03
CA GLU A 96 14.08 -9.75 -11.69
C GLU A 96 12.61 -9.76 -12.11
N LEU A 97 11.72 -9.32 -11.23
CA LEU A 97 10.28 -9.24 -11.48
C LEU A 97 9.97 -8.27 -12.63
N PHE A 98 10.57 -7.08 -12.63
CA PHE A 98 10.35 -6.06 -13.65
C PHE A 98 10.90 -6.50 -15.00
N LYS A 99 12.07 -7.16 -15.01
CA LYS A 99 12.63 -7.75 -16.22
C LYS A 99 11.74 -8.86 -16.78
N TYR A 100 11.18 -9.70 -15.92
CA TYR A 100 10.32 -10.81 -16.32
C TYR A 100 8.99 -10.34 -16.93
N TYR A 101 8.31 -9.37 -16.28
CA TYR A 101 7.03 -8.85 -16.77
C TYR A 101 7.17 -7.72 -17.80
N GLY A 102 8.36 -7.15 -17.98
CA GLY A 102 8.60 -5.99 -18.84
C GLY A 102 8.02 -4.69 -18.28
N TRP A 103 7.95 -4.55 -16.96
CA TRP A 103 7.40 -3.35 -16.31
C TRP A 103 8.42 -2.20 -16.27
N PRO A 104 7.97 -0.93 -16.38
CA PRO A 104 8.86 0.22 -16.31
C PRO A 104 9.42 0.37 -14.90
N VAL A 105 10.74 0.53 -14.77
CA VAL A 105 11.43 0.69 -13.48
C VAL A 105 10.98 2.00 -12.81
N TYR A 106 10.41 1.91 -11.60
CA TYR A 106 9.91 3.08 -10.87
C TYR A 106 10.95 3.74 -9.98
N TRP A 107 12.13 3.14 -9.83
CA TRP A 107 13.18 3.60 -8.93
C TRP A 107 14.39 4.13 -9.70
N GLY A 108 14.86 5.32 -9.33
CA GLY A 108 15.88 6.04 -10.09
C GLY A 108 15.38 7.44 -10.45
N SER A 109 16.26 8.28 -11.00
CA SER A 109 16.17 9.74 -11.16
C SER A 109 15.03 10.27 -12.04
N ASN A 110 14.00 9.47 -12.35
CA ASN A 110 12.88 9.88 -13.19
C ASN A 110 11.63 10.13 -12.33
N PRO A 111 11.35 11.39 -11.93
CA PRO A 111 10.25 11.75 -11.02
C PRO A 111 8.85 11.46 -11.60
N TYR A 112 8.73 10.97 -12.83
CA TYR A 112 7.47 10.76 -13.52
C TYR A 112 6.92 9.32 -13.46
N VAL A 113 7.71 8.33 -13.07
CA VAL A 113 7.31 6.90 -13.10
C VAL A 113 6.45 6.48 -11.89
N GLY A 114 6.18 7.40 -10.95
CA GLY A 114 5.34 7.17 -9.77
C GLY A 114 4.04 7.99 -9.71
N ILE A 115 3.71 8.76 -10.75
CA ILE A 115 2.61 9.75 -10.72
C ILE A 115 1.55 9.54 -11.84
N GLY A 116 1.47 8.33 -12.41
CA GLY A 116 0.39 7.99 -13.35
C GLY A 116 0.45 8.69 -14.72
N TYR A 117 1.57 9.34 -15.06
CA TYR A 117 1.76 9.96 -16.38
C TYR A 117 2.20 8.93 -17.42
N PRO A 118 1.81 9.08 -18.71
CA PRO A 118 2.27 8.21 -19.77
C PRO A 118 3.79 8.33 -19.92
N VAL A 119 4.46 7.18 -19.78
CA VAL A 119 5.91 7.07 -19.96
C VAL A 119 6.26 7.36 -21.43
N PRO A 120 7.18 8.30 -21.73
CA PRO A 120 7.62 8.54 -23.10
C PRO A 120 8.21 7.26 -23.70
N THR A 121 7.83 6.93 -24.94
CA THR A 121 8.28 5.73 -25.67
C THR A 121 9.78 5.69 -25.98
N ASN A 122 10.51 6.79 -25.75
CA ASN A 122 11.96 6.88 -25.92
C ASN A 122 12.70 6.76 -24.57
N LEU A 123 12.45 5.67 -23.84
CA LEU A 123 13.32 5.32 -22.72
C LEU A 123 14.68 4.85 -23.28
N PRO A 124 15.81 5.33 -22.74
CA PRO A 124 17.11 4.72 -22.98
C PRO A 124 17.02 3.22 -22.68
N SER A 125 17.62 2.38 -23.52
CA SER A 125 17.61 0.94 -23.25
C SER A 125 18.25 0.66 -21.89
N ILE A 126 17.79 -0.39 -21.20
CA ILE A 126 18.35 -0.90 -19.94
C ILE A 126 19.89 -1.09 -20.05
N ALA A 127 20.46 -1.20 -21.26
CA ALA A 127 21.89 -1.28 -21.47
C ALA A 127 22.67 0.00 -21.14
N GLU A 128 22.06 1.20 -21.23
CA GLU A 128 22.73 2.48 -20.96
C GLU A 128 22.73 2.87 -19.47
N GLU A 129 21.76 2.38 -18.68
CA GLU A 129 21.68 2.60 -17.23
C GLU A 129 22.66 1.75 -16.40
N LYS A 130 23.34 0.77 -17.02
CA LYS A 130 24.31 -0.11 -16.34
C LYS A 130 25.48 0.61 -15.66
N LYS A 131 25.71 1.90 -15.94
CA LYS A 131 26.84 2.64 -15.38
C LYS A 131 26.62 3.23 -13.98
N GLY A 132 25.45 3.05 -13.36
CA GLY A 132 25.16 3.69 -12.06
C GLY A 132 24.38 2.88 -11.04
N LEU A 133 24.01 1.61 -11.30
CA LEU A 133 23.34 0.81 -10.26
C LEU A 133 24.36 0.42 -9.18
N PRO A 134 24.15 0.80 -7.90
CA PRO A 134 25.02 0.33 -6.83
C PRO A 134 24.97 -1.19 -6.73
N GLU A 135 26.15 -1.81 -6.70
CA GLU A 135 26.31 -3.21 -6.33
C GLU A 135 25.88 -3.39 -4.86
N LYS A 136 24.96 -4.34 -4.65
CA LYS A 136 24.48 -4.85 -3.35
C LYS A 136 23.87 -3.81 -2.39
N SER A 137 22.58 -3.51 -2.58
CA SER A 137 21.64 -3.40 -1.46
C SER A 137 20.83 -4.70 -1.40
N GLU A 138 21.06 -5.52 -0.37
CA GLU A 138 20.46 -6.87 -0.27
C GLU A 138 18.97 -6.85 0.10
N ASP A 139 18.41 -5.72 0.59
CA ASP A 139 16.98 -5.51 0.87
C ASP A 139 16.52 -4.13 0.33
N ASP A 140 15.25 -3.96 -0.07
CA ASP A 140 14.64 -2.62 -0.09
C ASP A 140 14.13 -2.31 1.33
N PRO A 141 14.86 -1.48 2.12
CA PRO A 141 14.52 -1.26 3.52
C PRO A 141 13.21 -0.50 3.70
N HIS A 142 12.62 0.03 2.63
CA HIS A 142 11.43 0.88 2.67
C HIS A 142 10.14 0.15 2.35
N LEU A 143 10.20 -1.12 1.91
CA LEU A 143 8.99 -1.87 1.60
C LEU A 143 8.40 -2.51 2.85
N ARG A 144 7.11 -2.26 3.11
CA ARG A 144 6.40 -2.70 4.33
C ARG A 144 5.11 -3.43 3.99
N SER A 145 4.83 -4.49 4.75
CA SER A 145 3.56 -5.22 4.72
C SER A 145 2.47 -4.43 5.41
N THR A 146 1.31 -4.30 4.76
CA THR A 146 0.10 -3.78 5.41
C THR A 146 -0.39 -4.68 6.53
N ASP A 147 -0.18 -5.99 6.42
CA ASP A 147 -0.58 -6.97 7.44
C ASP A 147 0.33 -6.90 8.68
N GLN A 148 1.63 -6.71 8.49
CA GLN A 148 2.59 -6.52 9.58
C GLN A 148 2.32 -5.21 10.33
N VAL A 149 2.04 -4.13 9.61
CA VAL A 149 1.82 -2.81 10.22
C VAL A 149 0.41 -2.67 10.79
N ALA A 150 -0.56 -3.47 10.32
CA ALA A 150 -1.82 -3.62 11.01
C ALA A 150 -1.58 -4.12 12.44
N GLY A 151 -2.26 -3.52 13.42
CA GLY A 151 -2.06 -3.80 14.83
C GLY A 151 -0.95 -2.99 15.50
N TYR A 152 -0.11 -2.25 14.76
CA TYR A 152 0.88 -1.35 15.37
C TYR A 152 0.21 -0.36 16.31
N HIS A 153 0.76 -0.19 17.51
CA HIS A 153 0.26 0.78 18.48
C HIS A 153 0.55 2.20 17.99
N VAL A 154 -0.45 3.06 18.05
CA VAL A 154 -0.32 4.47 17.64
C VAL A 154 -0.06 5.32 18.87
N GLN A 155 1.06 6.02 18.87
CA GLN A 155 1.52 6.90 19.94
C GLN A 155 1.32 8.36 19.52
N ALA A 156 0.47 9.08 20.24
CA ALA A 156 0.39 10.53 20.18
C ALA A 156 1.54 11.17 20.98
N THR A 157 1.65 12.50 20.92
CA THR A 157 2.69 13.28 21.61
C THR A 157 2.66 13.13 23.13
N ASP A 158 1.51 12.78 23.70
CA ASP A 158 1.26 12.63 25.13
C ASP A 158 0.81 11.19 25.52
N GLY A 159 0.96 10.20 24.61
CA GLY A 159 0.80 8.77 24.91
C GLY A 159 -0.04 7.99 23.90
N GLU A 160 -0.33 6.73 24.19
CA GLU A 160 -1.01 5.82 23.24
C GLU A 160 -2.47 6.19 22.95
N ILE A 161 -2.90 6.07 21.70
CA ILE A 161 -4.27 6.40 21.26
C ILE A 161 -5.05 5.21 20.65
N GLY A 162 -4.39 4.08 20.42
CA GLY A 162 -5.01 2.89 19.81
C GLY A 162 -4.03 2.12 18.93
N HIS A 163 -4.56 1.46 17.90
CA HIS A 163 -3.75 0.70 16.94
C HIS A 163 -4.19 0.94 15.50
N VAL A 164 -3.27 0.74 14.56
CA VAL A 164 -3.55 0.71 13.12
C VAL A 164 -4.51 -0.43 12.84
N GLN A 165 -5.60 -0.14 12.14
CA GLN A 165 -6.61 -1.14 11.78
C GLN A 165 -6.68 -1.40 10.28
N ASP A 166 -6.54 -0.36 9.47
CA ASP A 166 -6.77 -0.42 8.02
C ASP A 166 -6.13 0.80 7.33
N TYR A 167 -6.17 0.82 6.00
CA TYR A 167 -5.62 1.89 5.17
C TYR A 167 -6.66 2.34 4.15
N ILE A 168 -6.74 3.65 3.94
CA ILE A 168 -7.52 4.26 2.87
C ILE A 168 -6.56 4.67 1.76
N VAL A 169 -6.75 4.11 0.57
CA VAL A 169 -5.95 4.40 -0.62
C VAL A 169 -6.77 5.14 -1.66
N ASP A 170 -6.11 6.00 -2.44
CA ASP A 170 -6.66 6.43 -3.71
C ASP A 170 -6.54 5.30 -4.75
N ASP A 171 -7.66 4.85 -5.29
CA ASP A 171 -7.72 3.72 -6.25
C ASP A 171 -7.24 4.05 -7.68
N GLU A 172 -6.76 5.27 -7.92
CA GLU A 172 -6.12 5.67 -9.18
C GLU A 172 -4.60 5.79 -9.01
N THR A 173 -4.13 6.45 -7.95
CA THR A 173 -2.69 6.67 -7.71
C THR A 173 -2.04 5.60 -6.85
N TRP A 174 -2.83 4.79 -6.15
CA TRP A 174 -2.37 3.79 -5.18
C TRP A 174 -1.60 4.40 -3.99
N THR A 175 -1.78 5.69 -3.72
CA THR A 175 -1.26 6.34 -2.51
C THR A 175 -2.18 6.06 -1.33
N ILE A 176 -1.60 5.71 -0.18
CA ILE A 176 -2.30 5.66 1.11
C ILE A 176 -2.58 7.10 1.53
N CYS A 177 -3.84 7.52 1.46
CA CYS A 177 -4.29 8.84 1.87
C CYS A 177 -4.45 8.91 3.40
N TYR A 178 -4.92 7.82 4.02
CA TYR A 178 -5.16 7.75 5.46
C TYR A 178 -4.85 6.38 6.05
N ILE A 179 -4.44 6.38 7.31
CA ILE A 179 -4.41 5.22 8.19
C ILE A 179 -5.66 5.27 9.07
N VAL A 180 -6.38 4.16 9.15
CA VAL A 180 -7.52 4.00 10.05
C VAL A 180 -6.98 3.55 11.41
N VAL A 181 -7.17 4.39 12.43
CA VAL A 181 -6.78 4.08 13.80
C VAL A 181 -8.01 3.71 14.61
N ASN A 182 -7.97 2.53 15.24
CA ASN A 182 -9.00 2.06 16.14
C ASN A 182 -8.65 2.43 17.58
N THR A 183 -9.47 3.30 18.19
CA THR A 183 -9.25 3.78 19.56
C THR A 183 -10.03 2.98 20.61
N ARG A 184 -10.71 1.88 20.25
CA ARG A 184 -11.64 1.14 21.13
C ARG A 184 -11.07 0.62 22.46
N ASN A 185 -9.76 0.43 22.57
CA ASN A 185 -9.12 0.02 23.82
C ASN A 185 -8.91 1.19 24.80
N TRP A 186 -9.41 2.38 24.45
CA TRP A 186 -9.18 3.62 25.14
C TRP A 186 -10.46 4.46 25.05
N TRP A 187 -11.19 4.57 26.19
CA TRP A 187 -12.50 5.25 26.38
C TRP A 187 -13.66 4.72 25.47
N PRO A 188 -14.86 5.36 25.32
CA PRO A 188 -15.85 4.91 24.35
C PRO A 188 -15.27 5.13 22.95
N GLY A 189 -14.53 4.14 22.47
CA GLY A 189 -13.63 4.33 21.34
C GLY A 189 -14.31 4.23 20.00
N LYS A 190 -13.66 4.83 19.01
CA LYS A 190 -14.14 5.04 17.66
C LYS A 190 -13.02 4.73 16.67
N LYS A 191 -13.35 4.81 15.37
CA LYS A 191 -12.32 4.83 14.33
C LYS A 191 -12.04 6.27 13.95
N VAL A 192 -10.77 6.59 13.71
CA VAL A 192 -10.34 7.92 13.24
C VAL A 192 -9.41 7.75 12.05
N LEU A 193 -9.39 8.73 11.16
CA LEU A 193 -8.40 8.78 10.08
C LEU A 193 -7.20 9.63 10.51
N VAL A 194 -6.01 9.11 10.25
CA VAL A 194 -4.74 9.81 10.43
C VAL A 194 -4.06 9.89 9.06
N SER A 195 -3.74 11.11 8.60
CA SER A 195 -2.96 11.26 7.36
C SER A 195 -1.52 10.80 7.60
N PRO A 196 -0.89 10.10 6.64
CA PRO A 196 0.54 9.80 6.71
C PRO A 196 1.44 11.01 6.92
N ARG A 197 0.98 12.20 6.53
CA ARG A 197 1.69 13.48 6.72
C ARG A 197 1.77 13.92 8.19
N TRP A 198 0.99 13.31 9.08
CA TRP A 198 1.01 13.59 10.52
C TRP A 198 1.87 12.58 11.29
N ILE A 199 2.50 11.63 10.58
CA ILE A 199 3.37 10.63 11.17
C ILE A 199 4.77 11.22 11.29
N GLU A 200 5.32 11.23 12.51
CA GLU A 200 6.68 11.69 12.75
C GLU A 200 7.69 10.59 12.46
N ARG A 201 7.38 9.36 12.88
CA ARG A 201 8.23 8.19 12.69
C ARG A 201 7.45 6.90 12.88
N VAL A 202 8.00 5.81 12.35
CA VAL A 202 7.55 4.45 12.63
C VAL A 202 8.71 3.69 13.29
N SER A 203 8.43 3.03 14.41
CA SER A 203 9.35 2.10 15.07
C SER A 203 8.94 0.67 14.71
N TRP A 204 9.66 0.06 13.77
CA TRP A 204 9.38 -1.29 13.30
C TRP A 204 9.68 -2.35 14.38
N GLU A 205 10.74 -2.13 15.15
CA GLU A 205 11.15 -3.01 16.25
C GLU A 205 10.10 -3.02 17.36
N GLU A 206 9.60 -1.84 17.76
CA GLU A 206 8.58 -1.72 18.80
C GLU A 206 7.15 -1.95 18.29
N SER A 207 6.96 -2.13 16.99
CA SER A 207 5.65 -2.18 16.34
C SER A 207 4.77 -0.97 16.70
N LYS A 208 5.33 0.24 16.58
CA LYS A 208 4.69 1.51 16.95
C LYS A 208 4.74 2.55 15.84
N LEU A 209 3.68 3.34 15.74
CA LEU A 209 3.56 4.46 14.83
C LEU A 209 3.38 5.75 15.64
N PHE A 210 4.25 6.74 15.47
CA PHE A 210 4.26 7.98 16.25
C PHE A 210 3.68 9.12 15.42
N VAL A 211 2.72 9.85 15.97
CA VAL A 211 2.00 10.92 15.28
C VAL A 211 2.11 12.25 16.03
N ASP A 212 2.21 13.33 15.26
CA ASP A 212 2.19 14.71 15.76
C ASP A 212 0.73 15.16 16.00
N LEU A 213 0.07 14.47 16.94
CA LEU A 213 -1.28 14.73 17.42
C LEU A 213 -1.31 14.49 18.93
N SER A 214 -2.18 15.17 19.66
CA SER A 214 -2.41 14.88 21.08
C SER A 214 -3.57 13.90 21.27
N ARG A 215 -3.55 13.17 22.39
CA ARG A 215 -4.63 12.30 22.86
C ARG A 215 -5.97 13.02 22.86
N GLU A 216 -6.01 14.23 23.43
CA GLU A 216 -7.23 15.05 23.49
C GLU A 216 -7.75 15.44 22.09
N SER A 217 -6.86 15.82 21.18
CA SER A 217 -7.25 16.16 19.81
C SER A 217 -7.88 14.96 19.09
N VAL A 218 -7.32 13.76 19.25
CA VAL A 218 -7.86 12.54 18.66
C VAL A 218 -9.21 12.18 19.28
N ARG A 219 -9.37 12.37 20.59
CA ARG A 219 -10.65 12.18 21.29
C ARG A 219 -11.77 12.98 20.69
N ASN A 220 -11.52 14.25 20.39
CA ASN A 220 -12.51 15.20 19.95
C ASN A 220 -12.68 15.23 18.42
N SER A 221 -11.92 14.42 17.67
CA SER A 221 -11.95 14.39 16.21
C SER A 221 -13.26 13.86 15.62
N PRO A 222 -13.58 14.16 14.35
CA PRO A 222 -14.66 13.49 13.63
C PRO A 222 -14.46 11.96 13.63
N GLU A 223 -15.53 11.20 13.90
CA GLU A 223 -15.51 9.74 13.80
C GLU A 223 -15.55 9.29 12.34
N TYR A 224 -14.66 8.36 11.99
CA TYR A 224 -14.67 7.68 10.70
C TYR A 224 -15.70 6.55 10.70
N ASP A 225 -16.66 6.63 9.77
CA ASP A 225 -17.64 5.57 9.51
C ASP A 225 -17.22 4.77 8.27
N PRO A 226 -16.76 3.51 8.41
CA PRO A 226 -16.31 2.69 7.28
C PRO A 226 -17.40 2.33 6.29
N SER A 227 -18.68 2.50 6.65
CA SER A 227 -19.81 2.23 5.75
C SER A 227 -20.05 3.35 4.74
N LYS A 228 -19.36 4.50 4.91
CA LYS A 228 -19.51 5.69 4.08
C LYS A 228 -18.20 6.01 3.36
N PRO A 229 -18.28 6.56 2.13
CA PRO A 229 -17.10 7.09 1.47
C PRO A 229 -16.44 8.21 2.29
N VAL A 230 -15.11 8.32 2.20
CA VAL A 230 -14.38 9.50 2.68
C VAL A 230 -14.74 10.66 1.76
N SER A 231 -15.67 11.51 2.20
CA SER A 231 -16.17 12.64 1.43
C SER A 231 -15.34 13.90 1.67
N LEU A 232 -15.36 14.83 0.71
CA LEU A 232 -14.70 16.14 0.85
C LEU A 232 -15.19 16.92 2.08
N ASP A 233 -16.48 16.80 2.46
CA ASP A 233 -17.02 17.39 3.69
C ASP A 233 -16.37 16.78 4.95
N TYR A 234 -16.25 15.45 4.98
CA TYR A 234 -15.61 14.77 6.09
C TYR A 234 -14.13 15.15 6.19
N GLU A 235 -13.41 15.20 5.06
CA GLU A 235 -12.02 15.65 5.02
C GLU A 235 -11.89 17.09 5.50
N GLY A 236 -12.76 18.00 5.04
CA GLY A 236 -12.79 19.39 5.51
C GLY A 236 -12.97 19.49 7.04
N ARG A 237 -13.89 18.72 7.62
CA ARG A 237 -14.08 18.66 9.08
C ARG A 237 -12.88 18.06 9.81
N LEU A 238 -12.28 17.01 9.26
CA LEU A 238 -11.12 16.34 9.84
C LEU A 238 -9.90 17.27 9.89
N PHE A 239 -9.55 17.87 8.75
CA PHE A 239 -8.42 18.79 8.66
C PHE A 239 -8.64 20.08 9.44
N GLY A 240 -9.86 20.63 9.38
CA GLY A 240 -10.26 21.79 10.17
C GLY A 240 -10.14 21.54 11.68
N HIS A 241 -10.54 20.35 12.15
CA HIS A 241 -10.41 19.94 13.55
C HIS A 241 -8.95 19.90 14.02
N TYR A 242 -8.05 19.34 13.20
CA TYR A 242 -6.63 19.26 13.54
C TYR A 242 -5.82 20.52 13.21
N GLY A 243 -6.45 21.56 12.64
CA GLY A 243 -5.75 22.77 12.20
C GLY A 243 -4.72 22.50 11.10
N ARG A 244 -4.92 21.46 10.29
CA ARG A 244 -4.02 21.04 9.21
C ARG A 244 -4.60 21.47 7.85
N LYS A 245 -3.74 21.69 6.85
CA LYS A 245 -4.17 21.94 5.47
C LYS A 245 -4.36 20.63 4.71
N ASN A 246 -5.44 20.57 3.94
CA ASN A 246 -5.66 19.54 2.94
C ASN A 246 -5.12 20.09 1.61
N ASP A 247 -3.89 19.73 1.25
CA ASP A 247 -3.21 20.18 0.03
C ASP A 247 -3.19 19.06 -1.01
#